data_AF-A0A1Z4NFG5-F1
#
_entry.id   AF-A0A1Z4NFG5-F1
#
_cell.length_a   1.000
_cell.length_b   1.000
_cell.length_c   1.000
_cell.angle_alpha   90.00
_cell.angle_beta   90.00
_cell.angle_gamma   90.00
#
_symmetry.space_group_name_H-M   'P 1'
#
loop_
_entity.id
_entity.type
_entity.pdbx_description
1 polymer ?
#
loop_
_entity_poly.entity_id
_entity_poly.type
_entity_poly.pdbx_seq_one_letter_code
_entity_poly.pdbx_strand_id
1 'polypeptide(L)'
;MTEICQYCPFDSLISKYMKQNNQKALSFLALLLGVVAIAAIGATVIAKSRYPNPISVSSPTSTESASTNGTNVTNAGVTVSSGKFVSGEHPTQGNATIIKQGEKHLIELDQSFQTSTSGPDLFVILHRNPNVIASSTPPDYPLRQGDYLVIAPLKSYNGAQTYEIPNGTNLSDFASVAIWCRKFNATFGAASLTNVSS
;
A
#
# COMPACT_ATOMS: atom_id res chain seq x y z
N MET A 1 32.62 24.13 -39.84
CA MET A 1 31.29 24.11 -40.52
C MET A 1 30.45 23.08 -39.81
N THR A 2 29.34 23.54 -39.29
CA THR A 2 28.43 22.88 -38.35
C THR A 2 27.50 21.92 -39.09
N GLU A 3 27.37 20.67 -38.65
CA GLU A 3 26.29 19.80 -39.11
C GLU A 3 25.56 19.15 -37.93
N ILE A 4 24.25 19.10 -38.10
CA ILE A 4 23.21 19.01 -37.09
C ILE A 4 22.82 17.53 -37.00
N CYS A 5 23.01 16.89 -35.84
CA CYS A 5 22.41 15.58 -35.57
C CYS A 5 20.91 15.79 -35.30
N GLN A 6 20.15 15.66 -36.38
CA GLN A 6 18.70 15.69 -36.41
C GLN A 6 18.14 14.29 -36.08
N TYR A 7 17.10 14.28 -35.23
CA TYR A 7 16.05 13.26 -35.11
C TYR A 7 16.20 12.14 -34.05
N CYS A 8 15.52 12.32 -32.90
CA CYS A 8 15.23 11.29 -31.90
C CYS A 8 13.92 10.55 -32.25
N PRO A 9 13.83 9.21 -32.16
CA PRO A 9 12.63 8.44 -32.51
C PRO A 9 11.66 8.26 -31.31
N PHE A 10 11.39 9.30 -30.53
CA PHE A 10 10.50 9.19 -29.34
C PHE A 10 9.02 9.46 -29.65
N ASP A 11 8.71 10.11 -30.77
CA ASP A 11 7.36 10.64 -31.05
C ASP A 11 6.38 9.57 -31.60
N SER A 12 6.89 8.47 -32.15
CA SER A 12 6.03 7.45 -32.79
C SER A 12 5.28 6.56 -31.78
N LEU A 13 5.82 6.38 -30.57
CA LEU A 13 5.24 5.48 -29.57
C LEU A 13 4.06 6.11 -28.82
N ILE A 14 4.11 7.42 -28.56
CA ILE A 14 3.04 8.15 -27.85
C ILE A 14 1.76 8.19 -28.71
N SER A 15 1.90 8.37 -30.03
CA SER A 15 0.77 8.40 -30.97
C SER A 15 0.03 7.05 -31.08
N LYS A 16 0.76 5.92 -31.04
CA LYS A 16 0.13 4.58 -31.00
C LYS A 16 -0.59 4.33 -29.67
N TYR A 17 -0.02 4.79 -28.55
CA TYR A 17 -0.58 4.58 -27.22
C TYR A 17 -1.93 5.31 -27.01
N MET A 18 -2.05 6.55 -27.50
CA MET A 18 -3.30 7.33 -27.38
C MET A 18 -4.46 6.74 -28.21
N LYS A 19 -4.19 6.10 -29.34
CA LYS A 19 -5.24 5.55 -30.22
C LYS A 19 -5.86 4.25 -29.70
N GLN A 20 -5.12 3.47 -28.91
CA GLN A 20 -5.61 2.18 -28.39
C GLN A 20 -6.52 2.32 -27.16
N ASN A 21 -6.45 3.45 -26.45
CA ASN A 21 -7.24 3.70 -25.23
C ASN A 21 -8.72 4.05 -25.54
N ASN A 22 -9.02 4.63 -26.71
CA ASN A 22 -10.38 5.10 -27.04
C ASN A 22 -11.33 4.01 -27.57
N GLN A 23 -10.83 2.81 -27.86
CA GLN A 23 -11.67 1.75 -28.45
C GLN A 23 -12.37 0.88 -27.39
N LYS A 24 -11.89 0.87 -26.14
CA LYS A 24 -12.52 0.11 -25.05
C LYS A 24 -13.63 0.89 -24.33
N ALA A 25 -13.58 2.23 -24.36
CA ALA A 25 -14.60 3.08 -23.75
C ALA A 25 -15.98 2.98 -24.46
N LEU A 26 -16.00 2.63 -25.74
CA LEU A 26 -17.23 2.51 -26.53
C LEU A 26 -17.97 1.19 -26.34
N SER A 27 -17.34 0.17 -25.73
CA SER A 27 -17.97 -1.13 -25.48
C SER A 27 -18.78 -1.18 -24.17
N PHE A 28 -18.57 -0.24 -23.25
CA PHE A 28 -19.25 -0.23 -21.94
C PHE A 28 -20.54 0.60 -21.92
N LEU A 29 -20.82 1.39 -22.97
CA LEU A 29 -21.99 2.26 -23.06
C LEU A 29 -23.25 1.56 -23.61
N ALA A 30 -23.13 0.32 -24.08
CA ALA A 30 -24.23 -0.41 -24.75
C ALA A 30 -24.97 -1.43 -23.85
N LEU A 31 -24.68 -1.53 -22.55
CA LEU A 31 -25.25 -2.57 -21.68
C LEU A 31 -26.20 -2.07 -20.57
N LEU A 32 -26.67 -0.82 -20.64
CA LEU A 32 -27.54 -0.19 -19.63
C LEU A 32 -28.98 0.08 -20.10
N LEU A 33 -29.50 -0.70 -21.04
CA LEU A 33 -30.93 -0.68 -21.39
C LEU A 33 -31.56 -2.08 -21.29
N GLY A 34 -32.41 -2.23 -20.27
CA GLY A 34 -33.21 -3.43 -19.95
C GLY A 34 -32.88 -3.88 -18.52
N VAL A 35 -33.72 -3.69 -17.50
CA VAL A 35 -35.12 -4.11 -17.42
C VAL A 35 -35.89 -3.21 -16.43
N VAL A 36 -37.15 -2.92 -16.78
CA VAL A 36 -38.13 -2.12 -16.02
C VAL A 36 -39.16 -3.04 -15.34
N ALA A 37 -39.65 -2.62 -14.16
CA ALA A 37 -40.94 -2.94 -13.50
C ALA A 37 -41.16 -4.35 -12.87
N ILE A 38 -41.92 -4.60 -11.79
CA ILE A 38 -42.74 -3.89 -10.76
C ILE A 38 -43.05 -4.98 -9.68
N ALA A 39 -43.16 -4.65 -8.38
CA ALA A 39 -44.23 -5.13 -7.48
C ALA A 39 -44.12 -4.53 -6.07
N ALA A 40 -45.17 -3.83 -5.65
CA ALA A 40 -45.41 -3.34 -4.30
C ALA A 40 -46.05 -4.42 -3.42
N ILE A 41 -45.88 -4.33 -2.09
CA ILE A 41 -46.90 -4.41 -1.01
C ILE A 41 -46.14 -4.40 0.33
N GLY A 42 -46.56 -3.53 1.25
CA GLY A 42 -45.88 -3.29 2.53
C GLY A 42 -46.42 -4.05 3.74
N ALA A 43 -45.76 -3.84 4.87
CA ALA A 43 -46.31 -3.91 6.22
C ALA A 43 -45.39 -3.10 7.14
N THR A 44 -45.91 -2.00 7.68
CA THR A 44 -45.22 -1.15 8.66
C THR A 44 -45.35 -1.77 10.05
N VAL A 45 -44.23 -2.15 10.67
CA VAL A 45 -44.16 -2.40 12.11
C VAL A 45 -43.44 -1.24 12.75
N ILE A 46 -44.22 -0.34 13.37
CA ILE A 46 -43.70 0.77 14.17
C ILE A 46 -43.37 0.21 15.56
N ALA A 47 -42.12 -0.21 15.77
CA ALA A 47 -41.59 -0.47 17.10
C ALA A 47 -41.08 0.85 17.71
N LYS A 48 -41.89 1.44 18.60
CA LYS A 48 -41.58 2.68 19.32
C LYS A 48 -40.64 2.37 20.49
N SER A 49 -39.33 2.40 20.26
CA SER A 49 -38.34 2.35 21.35
C SER A 49 -38.24 3.72 22.01
N ARG A 50 -38.90 3.84 23.17
CA ARG A 50 -38.79 4.95 24.11
C ARG A 50 -37.40 4.90 24.76
N TYR A 51 -36.44 5.69 24.27
CA TYR A 51 -35.17 5.90 24.95
C TYR A 51 -35.30 7.09 25.93
N PRO A 52 -35.01 6.90 27.23
CA PRO A 52 -35.03 7.97 28.21
C PRO A 52 -33.84 8.93 28.04
N ASN A 53 -34.07 10.20 28.41
CA ASN A 53 -33.17 11.36 28.38
C ASN A 53 -31.69 11.07 28.69
N PRO A 54 -30.74 11.81 28.09
CA PRO A 54 -29.44 12.02 28.72
C PRO A 54 -29.59 13.00 29.88
N ILE A 55 -29.32 12.50 31.08
CA ILE A 55 -29.10 13.32 32.28
C ILE A 55 -27.76 14.04 32.11
N SER A 56 -27.79 15.38 32.13
CA SER A 56 -26.59 16.19 32.33
C SER A 56 -26.00 15.88 33.70
N VAL A 57 -24.85 15.23 33.75
CA VAL A 57 -24.07 15.07 34.98
C VAL A 57 -22.75 15.80 34.80
N SER A 58 -22.60 16.84 35.60
CA SER A 58 -21.45 17.70 35.78
C SER A 58 -20.17 16.90 36.04
N SER A 59 -19.11 17.22 35.31
CA SER A 59 -17.75 16.75 35.60
C SER A 59 -17.18 17.47 36.82
N PRO A 60 -16.64 16.77 37.83
CA PRO A 60 -15.71 17.37 38.75
C PRO A 60 -14.29 17.35 38.18
N THR A 61 -13.66 18.52 38.25
CA THR A 61 -12.23 18.76 38.26
C THR A 61 -11.48 17.69 39.06
N SER A 62 -10.38 17.17 38.51
CA SER A 62 -9.32 16.55 39.28
C SER A 62 -7.97 17.05 38.77
N THR A 63 -7.33 17.78 39.67
CA THR A 63 -5.96 18.26 39.65
C THR A 63 -4.97 17.08 39.67
N GLU A 64 -4.02 17.14 38.76
CA GLU A 64 -2.59 16.81 38.91
C GLU A 64 -2.16 15.81 40.00
N SER A 65 -1.56 14.70 39.56
CA SER A 65 -0.26 14.30 40.13
C SER A 65 0.51 13.32 39.25
N ALA A 66 1.81 13.51 39.35
CA ALA A 66 2.92 12.96 38.61
C ALA A 66 3.16 11.44 38.82
N SER A 67 4.19 11.00 38.09
CA SER A 67 4.90 9.71 38.15
C SER A 67 4.35 8.68 37.15
N THR A 68 5.13 8.16 36.20
CA THR A 68 6.54 7.79 36.30
C THR A 68 7.21 7.98 34.93
N ASN A 69 8.35 8.69 34.89
CA ASN A 69 9.32 8.53 33.80
C ASN A 69 9.85 7.09 33.88
N GLY A 70 9.08 6.15 33.35
CA GLY A 70 9.62 4.89 32.91
C GLY A 70 10.48 5.20 31.71
N THR A 71 11.79 5.26 31.90
CA THR A 71 12.73 5.07 30.80
C THR A 71 12.47 3.66 30.27
N ASN A 72 11.48 3.54 29.39
CA ASN A 72 11.43 2.45 28.43
C ASN A 72 12.75 2.56 27.70
N VAL A 73 13.70 1.69 28.04
CA VAL A 73 14.78 1.34 27.14
C VAL A 73 14.07 0.63 25.99
N THR A 74 13.48 1.42 25.09
CA THR A 74 13.17 0.97 23.75
C THR A 74 14.51 0.51 23.22
N ASN A 75 14.66 -0.81 23.15
CA ASN A 75 15.76 -1.43 22.43
C ASN A 75 15.55 -1.04 20.96
N ALA A 76 15.97 0.18 20.62
CA ALA A 76 15.73 0.79 19.34
C ALA A 76 16.50 -0.03 18.31
N GLY A 77 15.77 -0.59 17.35
CA GLY A 77 16.39 -1.40 16.32
C GLY A 77 17.44 -0.61 15.54
N VAL A 78 18.49 -1.29 15.11
CA VAL A 78 19.51 -0.71 14.23
C VAL A 78 19.01 -0.83 12.79
N THR A 79 18.94 0.27 12.07
CA THR A 79 18.61 0.25 10.64
C THR A 79 19.62 -0.58 9.86
N VAL A 80 19.13 -1.48 9.02
CA VAL A 80 19.92 -2.32 8.11
C VAL A 80 19.86 -1.75 6.70
N SER A 81 18.65 -1.41 6.25
CA SER A 81 18.42 -0.84 4.92
C SER A 81 17.13 -0.05 4.89
N SER A 82 17.00 0.92 3.99
CA SER A 82 15.75 1.67 3.82
C SER A 82 15.51 2.08 2.37
N GLY A 83 14.26 2.42 2.07
CA GLY A 83 13.81 2.82 0.75
C GLY A 83 12.55 3.67 0.80
N LYS A 84 12.36 4.51 -0.21
CA LYS A 84 11.13 5.28 -0.42
C LYS A 84 10.22 4.55 -1.39
N PHE A 85 8.92 4.52 -1.09
CA PHE A 85 7.95 3.96 -2.02
C PHE A 85 7.84 4.77 -3.31
N VAL A 86 7.80 4.03 -4.41
CA VAL A 86 7.39 4.46 -5.74
C VAL A 86 6.04 3.80 -6.04
N SER A 87 5.08 4.60 -6.49
CA SER A 87 3.74 4.12 -6.87
C SER A 87 3.80 3.18 -8.07
N GLY A 88 3.03 2.10 -8.00
CA GLY A 88 2.74 1.18 -9.10
C GLY A 88 1.33 1.41 -9.62
N GLU A 89 0.47 0.39 -9.48
CA GLU A 89 -0.92 0.42 -9.96
C GLU A 89 -1.75 1.50 -9.26
N HIS A 90 -1.47 1.74 -7.98
CA HIS A 90 -2.13 2.76 -7.17
C HIS A 90 -1.12 3.69 -6.51
N PRO A 91 -1.55 4.91 -6.11
CA PRO A 91 -0.69 5.79 -5.31
C PRO A 91 -0.23 5.09 -4.03
N THR A 92 1.09 5.08 -3.82
CA THR A 92 1.72 4.56 -2.60
C THR A 92 2.89 5.46 -2.21
N GLN A 93 2.96 5.83 -0.95
CA GLN A 93 3.97 6.76 -0.41
C GLN A 93 4.51 6.30 0.94
N GLY A 94 5.46 7.08 1.46
CA GLY A 94 6.20 6.80 2.68
C GLY A 94 7.46 6.00 2.43
N ASN A 95 8.02 5.48 3.52
CA ASN A 95 9.28 4.75 3.52
C ASN A 95 9.09 3.35 4.11
N ALA A 96 9.89 2.41 3.60
CA ALA A 96 10.08 1.11 4.22
C ALA A 96 11.52 1.00 4.73
N THR A 97 11.68 0.53 5.97
CA THR A 97 12.96 0.34 6.62
C THR A 97 13.04 -1.09 7.13
N ILE A 98 14.16 -1.77 6.90
CA ILE A 98 14.49 -3.00 7.62
C ILE A 98 15.36 -2.63 8.81
N ILE A 99 14.94 -3.00 10.01
CA ILE A 99 15.71 -2.86 11.23
C ILE A 99 16.09 -4.23 11.79
N LYS A 100 17.19 -4.28 12.53
CA LYS A 100 17.57 -5.40 13.39
C LYS A 100 17.31 -5.03 14.84
N GLN A 101 16.47 -5.80 15.52
CA GLN A 101 16.13 -5.61 16.93
C GLN A 101 16.37 -6.91 17.69
N GLY A 102 17.49 -6.97 18.41
CA GLY A 102 18.00 -8.24 18.97
C GLY A 102 18.34 -9.23 17.86
N GLU A 103 17.77 -10.43 17.92
CA GLU A 103 17.93 -11.47 16.89
C GLU A 103 16.92 -11.35 15.74
N LYS A 104 15.94 -10.46 15.86
CA LYS A 104 14.85 -10.31 14.89
C LYS A 104 15.19 -9.26 13.84
N HIS A 105 14.69 -9.47 12.64
CA HIS A 105 14.60 -8.44 11.62
C HIS A 105 13.15 -8.05 11.41
N LEU A 106 12.90 -6.75 11.32
CA LEU A 106 11.57 -6.19 11.18
C LEU A 106 11.53 -5.27 9.95
N ILE A 107 10.42 -5.30 9.21
CA ILE A 107 10.08 -4.26 8.23
C ILE A 107 9.21 -3.24 8.94
N GLU A 108 9.63 -1.99 8.91
CA GLU A 108 8.88 -0.83 9.39
C GLU A 108 8.42 -0.01 8.20
N LEU A 109 7.12 0.19 8.08
CA LEU A 109 6.54 1.25 7.25
C LEU A 109 6.36 2.47 8.15
N ASP A 110 6.79 3.63 7.68
CA ASP A 110 6.85 4.84 8.49
C ASP A 110 5.47 5.51 8.68
N GLN A 111 5.42 6.55 9.50
CA GLN A 111 4.18 7.27 9.79
C GLN A 111 3.57 7.94 8.54
N SER A 112 4.38 8.25 7.53
CA SER A 112 3.94 8.85 6.29
C SER A 112 3.43 7.84 5.25
N PHE A 113 3.50 6.55 5.57
CA PHE A 113 2.97 5.48 4.73
C PHE A 113 1.49 5.68 4.44
N GLN A 114 1.14 5.60 3.16
CA GLN A 114 -0.23 5.61 2.69
C GLN A 114 -0.32 4.91 1.33
N THR A 115 -1.37 4.12 1.13
CA THR A 115 -1.72 3.49 -0.14
C THR A 115 -3.24 3.47 -0.36
N SER A 116 -3.69 3.01 -1.52
CA SER A 116 -5.11 2.90 -1.89
C SER A 116 -5.84 1.78 -1.15
N THR A 117 -7.13 2.00 -0.86
CA THR A 117 -8.04 0.99 -0.29
C THR A 117 -8.65 0.05 -1.35
N SER A 118 -8.29 0.21 -2.63
CA SER A 118 -8.91 -0.52 -3.75
C SER A 118 -8.47 -1.99 -3.86
N GLY A 119 -7.53 -2.45 -3.02
CA GLY A 119 -7.02 -3.81 -2.99
C GLY A 119 -7.62 -4.63 -1.84
N PRO A 120 -8.48 -5.64 -2.10
CA PRO A 120 -9.14 -6.40 -1.04
C PRO A 120 -8.25 -7.45 -0.36
N ASP A 121 -7.02 -7.67 -0.85
CA ASP A 121 -6.12 -8.75 -0.41
C ASP A 121 -4.65 -8.30 -0.47
N LEU A 122 -4.33 -7.17 0.19
CA LEU A 122 -2.98 -6.58 0.22
C LEU A 122 -2.04 -7.26 1.21
N PHE A 123 -0.79 -7.43 0.78
CA PHE A 123 0.31 -7.98 1.55
C PHE A 123 1.55 -7.10 1.48
N VAL A 124 2.33 -7.12 2.55
CA VAL A 124 3.73 -6.68 2.55
C VAL A 124 4.59 -7.87 2.13
N ILE A 125 5.49 -7.64 1.19
CA ILE A 125 6.41 -8.66 0.67
C ILE A 125 7.85 -8.13 0.60
N LEU A 126 8.81 -9.05 0.62
CA LEU A 126 10.17 -8.80 0.16
C LEU A 126 10.33 -9.30 -1.27
N HIS A 127 11.00 -8.56 -2.13
CA HIS A 127 11.19 -8.93 -3.54
C HIS A 127 12.67 -8.86 -3.95
N ARG A 128 13.10 -9.79 -4.81
CA ARG A 128 14.51 -9.96 -5.24
C ARG A 128 15.00 -8.82 -6.13
N ASN A 129 14.12 -8.25 -6.95
CA ASN A 129 14.44 -7.11 -7.82
C ASN A 129 14.36 -5.78 -7.04
N PRO A 130 15.38 -4.89 -7.13
CA PRO A 130 15.34 -3.57 -6.49
C PRO A 130 14.26 -2.64 -7.08
N ASN A 131 13.95 -2.77 -8.37
CA ASN A 131 13.08 -1.86 -9.10
C ASN A 131 11.82 -2.57 -9.65
N VAL A 132 10.97 -3.09 -8.75
CA VAL A 132 9.77 -3.86 -9.12
C VAL A 132 8.88 -3.12 -10.13
N ILE A 133 8.58 -1.84 -9.88
CA ILE A 133 7.69 -1.04 -10.74
C ILE A 133 8.28 -0.85 -12.14
N ALA A 134 9.57 -0.55 -12.23
CA ALA A 134 10.22 -0.31 -13.53
C ALA A 134 10.50 -1.61 -14.32
N SER A 135 10.50 -2.77 -13.66
CA SER A 135 10.84 -4.07 -14.26
C SER A 135 9.62 -4.95 -14.55
N SER A 136 8.41 -4.45 -14.30
CA SER A 136 7.15 -5.14 -14.54
C SER A 136 6.26 -4.31 -15.47
N THR A 137 5.15 -4.91 -15.92
CA THR A 137 4.29 -4.33 -16.96
C THR A 137 3.04 -3.67 -16.36
N PRO A 138 2.75 -2.38 -16.66
CA PRO A 138 1.50 -1.75 -16.25
C PRO A 138 0.28 -2.37 -16.98
N PRO A 139 -0.94 -2.24 -16.42
CA PRO A 139 -1.28 -1.44 -15.25
C PRO A 139 -1.00 -2.12 -13.91
N ASP A 140 -0.95 -3.46 -13.87
CA ASP A 140 -0.98 -4.21 -12.61
C ASP A 140 0.41 -4.43 -12.00
N TYR A 141 1.49 -4.28 -12.78
CA TYR A 141 2.87 -4.52 -12.31
C TYR A 141 3.02 -5.92 -11.68
N PRO A 142 2.70 -7.00 -12.42
CA PRO A 142 2.57 -8.34 -11.86
C PRO A 142 3.91 -8.91 -11.41
N LEU A 143 3.86 -9.70 -10.35
CA LEU A 143 5.01 -10.41 -9.81
C LEU A 143 5.08 -11.83 -10.38
N ARG A 144 6.31 -12.33 -10.54
CA ARG A 144 6.54 -13.74 -10.88
C ARG A 144 6.69 -14.57 -9.62
N GLN A 145 6.11 -15.76 -9.64
CA GLN A 145 6.24 -16.71 -8.54
C GLN A 145 7.72 -17.07 -8.32
N GLY A 146 8.16 -17.09 -7.06
CA GLY A 146 9.56 -17.38 -6.67
C GLY A 146 10.46 -16.14 -6.52
N ASP A 147 10.04 -14.99 -7.05
CA ASP A 147 10.82 -13.74 -6.97
C ASP A 147 10.56 -12.95 -5.66
N TYR A 148 9.65 -13.44 -4.81
CA TYR A 148 9.25 -12.76 -3.58
C TYR A 148 9.00 -13.70 -2.40
N LEU A 149 9.12 -13.14 -1.20
CA LEU A 149 8.69 -13.72 0.07
C LEU A 149 7.52 -12.93 0.62
N VAL A 150 6.40 -13.61 0.88
CA VAL A 150 5.25 -13.00 1.55
C VAL A 150 5.54 -12.87 3.04
N ILE A 151 5.40 -11.65 3.57
CA ILE A 151 5.67 -11.38 4.99
C ILE A 151 4.38 -11.47 5.79
N ALA A 152 3.39 -10.62 5.47
CA ALA A 152 2.10 -10.61 6.16
C ALA A 152 1.04 -9.82 5.38
N PRO A 153 -0.26 -10.03 5.68
CA PRO A 153 -1.31 -9.12 5.24
C PRO A 153 -1.03 -7.69 5.70
N LEU A 154 -1.37 -6.70 4.87
CA LEU A 154 -1.27 -5.29 5.22
C LEU A 154 -2.25 -4.97 6.37
N LYS A 155 -1.73 -4.47 7.49
CA LYS A 155 -2.51 -4.17 8.71
C LYS A 155 -3.41 -2.94 8.53
N SER A 156 -2.89 -1.90 7.89
CA SER A 156 -3.59 -0.63 7.64
C SER A 156 -3.12 -0.03 6.32
N TYR A 157 -4.01 0.68 5.62
CA TYR A 157 -3.69 1.41 4.39
C TYR A 157 -2.89 2.70 4.63
N ASN A 158 -2.73 3.10 5.89
CA ASN A 158 -2.00 4.30 6.27
C ASN A 158 -1.32 4.16 7.65
N GLY A 159 -0.35 5.03 7.89
CA GLY A 159 0.35 5.14 9.17
C GLY A 159 1.42 4.08 9.42
N ALA A 160 2.12 4.25 10.53
CA ALA A 160 3.24 3.42 10.91
C ALA A 160 2.80 1.99 11.25
N GLN A 161 3.59 1.01 10.82
CA GLN A 161 3.29 -0.40 11.02
C GLN A 161 4.55 -1.26 10.86
N THR A 162 4.65 -2.28 11.69
CA THR A 162 5.83 -3.14 11.77
C THR A 162 5.49 -4.59 11.49
N TYR A 163 6.38 -5.30 10.79
CA TYR A 163 6.22 -6.68 10.37
C TYR A 163 7.48 -7.49 10.70
N GLU A 164 7.31 -8.66 11.28
CA GLU A 164 8.44 -9.56 11.57
C GLU A 164 8.82 -10.34 10.31
N ILE A 165 10.11 -10.33 9.98
CA ILE A 165 10.66 -11.16 8.91
C ILE A 165 10.95 -12.55 9.50
N PRO A 166 10.51 -13.65 8.84
CA PRO A 166 10.77 -15.00 9.34
C PRO A 166 12.26 -15.24 9.63
N ASN A 167 12.55 -15.85 10.77
CA ASN A 167 13.92 -16.17 11.14
C ASN A 167 14.56 -17.11 10.11
N GLY A 168 15.87 -16.95 9.86
CA GLY A 168 16.59 -17.69 8.83
C GLY A 168 16.39 -17.17 7.39
N THR A 169 15.59 -16.11 7.17
CA THR A 169 15.54 -15.43 5.88
C THR A 169 16.89 -14.80 5.56
N ASN A 170 17.48 -15.17 4.41
CA ASN A 170 18.68 -14.49 3.92
C ASN A 170 18.30 -13.12 3.33
N LEU A 171 18.51 -12.04 4.06
CA LEU A 171 18.13 -10.70 3.62
C LEU A 171 18.90 -10.21 2.38
N SER A 172 20.10 -10.74 2.11
CA SER A 172 20.86 -10.35 0.90
C SER A 172 20.18 -10.77 -0.41
N ASP A 173 19.24 -11.71 -0.34
CA ASP A 173 18.47 -12.17 -1.50
C ASP A 173 17.41 -11.15 -1.95
N PHE A 174 17.05 -10.21 -1.09
CA PHE A 174 15.92 -9.30 -1.30
C PHE A 174 16.41 -7.86 -1.37
N ALA A 175 15.94 -7.13 -2.38
CA ALA A 175 16.39 -5.78 -2.69
C ALA A 175 15.27 -4.73 -2.62
N SER A 176 14.04 -5.14 -2.35
CA SER A 176 12.92 -4.20 -2.16
C SER A 176 11.84 -4.74 -1.24
N VAL A 177 11.08 -3.82 -0.65
CA VAL A 177 9.78 -4.09 -0.01
C VAL A 177 8.68 -3.65 -0.97
N ALA A 178 7.62 -4.44 -1.13
CA ALA A 178 6.48 -4.05 -1.94
C ALA A 178 5.15 -4.26 -1.24
N ILE A 179 4.17 -3.44 -1.61
CA ILE A 179 2.76 -3.60 -1.26
C ILE A 179 2.07 -4.22 -2.46
N TRP A 180 1.56 -5.45 -2.29
CA TRP A 180 1.07 -6.27 -3.39
C TRP A 180 -0.29 -6.87 -3.08
N CYS A 181 -1.25 -6.72 -4.00
CA CYS A 181 -2.55 -7.36 -3.95
C CYS A 181 -2.44 -8.77 -4.54
N ARG A 182 -2.50 -9.77 -3.68
CA ARG A 182 -2.36 -11.18 -4.09
C ARG A 182 -3.49 -11.61 -5.02
N LYS A 183 -4.73 -11.21 -4.72
CA LYS A 183 -5.92 -11.58 -5.51
C LYS A 183 -5.82 -11.18 -6.99
N PHE A 184 -5.23 -10.03 -7.29
CA PHE A 184 -5.13 -9.50 -8.65
C PHE A 184 -3.70 -9.57 -9.22
N ASN A 185 -2.74 -10.11 -8.46
CA ASN A 185 -1.31 -10.05 -8.76
C ASN A 185 -0.85 -8.64 -9.13
N ALA A 186 -1.15 -7.69 -8.24
CA ALA A 186 -1.17 -6.26 -8.54
C ALA A 186 -0.24 -5.51 -7.57
N THR A 187 0.84 -4.90 -8.05
CA THR A 187 1.79 -4.18 -7.18
C THR A 187 1.38 -2.72 -7.03
N PHE A 188 0.94 -2.35 -5.83
CA PHE A 188 0.49 -1.00 -5.50
C PHE A 188 1.67 -0.04 -5.36
N GLY A 189 2.79 -0.50 -4.83
CA GLY A 189 4.01 0.28 -4.75
C GLY A 189 5.18 -0.53 -4.24
N ALA A 190 6.39 -0.10 -4.55
CA ALA A 190 7.61 -0.75 -4.10
C ALA A 190 8.66 0.27 -3.65
N ALA A 191 9.42 -0.10 -2.63
CA ALA A 191 10.53 0.67 -2.08
C ALA A 191 11.83 -0.13 -2.30
N SER A 192 12.70 0.38 -3.17
CA SER A 192 14.05 -0.17 -3.35
C SER A 192 14.86 0.06 -2.10
N LEU A 193 15.46 -0.99 -1.55
CA LEU A 193 16.23 -0.92 -0.31
C LEU A 193 17.68 -0.59 -0.62
N THR A 194 18.21 0.39 0.10
CA THR A 194 19.64 0.72 0.13
C THR A 194 20.16 0.40 1.52
N ASN A 195 21.24 -0.38 1.61
CA ASN A 195 21.90 -0.63 2.88
C ASN A 195 22.43 0.69 3.47
N VAL A 196 22.27 0.85 4.77
CA VAL A 196 22.99 1.92 5.46
C VAL A 196 24.42 1.43 5.68
N SER A 197 25.37 2.08 5.01
CA SER A 197 26.79 1.82 5.22
C SER A 197 27.12 2.06 6.69
N SER A 198 27.59 1.02 7.37
CA SER A 198 28.10 1.12 8.75
C SER A 198 29.44 1.84 8.80
#